data_AF-A0A497XNF7-F1
#
_entry.id   AF-A0A497XNF7-F1
#
_cell.length_a   1.000
_cell.length_b   1.000
_cell.length_c   1.000
_cell.angle_alpha   90.00
_cell.angle_beta   90.00
_cell.angle_gamma   90.00
#
_symmetry.space_group_name_H-M   'P 1'
#
loop_
_entity.id
_entity.type
_entity.pdbx_description
1 polymer ?
#
loop_
_entity_poly.entity_id
_entity_poly.type
_entity_poly.pdbx_seq_one_letter_code
_entity_poly.pdbx_strand_id
1 'polypeptide(L)'
;MVPTQEVIREAYFQLSILSSTSLEVEALRELNYKVRKVAERLIALSKGREDVLHKAVDLYTRLGENYELINIDPELAAKTLEEAIRELEKLIG
;
A
#
# COMPACT_ATOMS: atom_id res chain seq x y z
N MET A 1 13.34 -12.51 6.35
CA MET A 1 12.17 -11.60 6.24
C MET A 1 12.58 -10.42 5.39
N VAL A 2 11.82 -10.08 4.34
CA VAL A 2 12.06 -8.86 3.55
C VAL A 2 11.75 -7.64 4.44
N PRO A 3 12.67 -6.66 4.59
CA PRO A 3 12.43 -5.41 5.31
C PRO A 3 11.26 -4.62 4.73
N THR A 4 10.49 -3.94 5.59
CA THR A 4 9.32 -3.15 5.19
C THR A 4 9.66 -2.06 4.17
N GLN A 5 10.86 -1.45 4.27
CA GLN A 5 11.36 -0.47 3.29
C GLN A 5 11.55 -1.07 1.89
N GLU A 6 12.05 -2.31 1.80
CA GLU A 6 12.29 -2.97 0.51
C GLU A 6 10.97 -3.26 -0.20
N VAL A 7 9.94 -3.68 0.54
CA VAL A 7 8.59 -3.88 0.00
C VAL A 7 7.99 -2.57 -0.53
N ILE A 8 8.15 -1.45 0.18
CA ILE A 8 7.67 -0.15 -0.27
C ILE A 8 8.40 0.32 -1.55
N ARG A 9 9.72 0.15 -1.60
CA ARG A 9 10.52 0.49 -2.78
C ARG A 9 10.14 -0.35 -4.00
N GLU A 10 9.97 -1.66 -3.80
CA GLU A 10 9.48 -2.57 -4.83
C GLU A 10 8.06 -2.18 -5.28
N ALA A 11 7.21 -1.77 -4.35
CA ALA A 11 5.83 -1.40 -4.65
C ALA A 11 5.73 -0.15 -5.54
N TYR A 12 6.54 0.88 -5.27
CA TYR A 12 6.64 2.05 -6.15
C TYR A 12 7.08 1.67 -7.56
N PHE A 13 8.10 0.82 -7.67
CA PHE A 13 8.60 0.37 -8.97
C PHE A 13 7.52 -0.39 -9.74
N GLN A 14 6.84 -1.34 -9.10
CA GLN A 14 5.74 -2.10 -9.72
C GLN A 14 4.58 -1.19 -10.13
N LEU A 15 4.17 -0.24 -9.30
CA LEU A 15 3.09 0.69 -9.64
C LEU A 15 3.45 1.57 -10.84
N SER A 16 4.71 2.02 -10.93
CA SER A 16 5.20 2.81 -12.07
C SER A 16 5.15 2.02 -13.37
N ILE A 17 5.49 0.73 -13.34
CA ILE A 17 5.39 -0.17 -14.49
C ILE A 17 3.93 -0.31 -14.90
N LEU A 18 3.04 -0.67 -13.96
CA LEU A 18 1.61 -0.87 -14.23
C LEU A 18 0.94 0.36 -14.82
N SER A 19 1.37 1.56 -14.43
CA SER A 19 0.84 2.83 -14.94
C SER A 19 1.35 3.17 -16.35
N SER A 20 2.42 2.53 -16.82
CA SER A 20 3.09 2.85 -18.10
C SER A 20 2.80 1.87 -19.24
N THR A 21 2.37 0.65 -18.95
CA THR A 21 2.16 -0.41 -19.96
C THR A 21 0.68 -0.71 -20.18
N SER A 22 -0.06 -0.95 -19.10
CA SER A 22 -1.52 -1.06 -19.02
C SER A 22 -1.85 -1.52 -17.59
N LEU A 23 -2.86 -0.93 -16.95
CA LEU A 23 -3.29 -1.33 -15.61
C LEU A 23 -3.90 -2.73 -15.64
N GLU A 24 -3.09 -3.73 -15.30
CA GLU A 24 -3.56 -5.08 -15.09
C GLU A 24 -4.20 -5.20 -13.71
N VAL A 25 -5.52 -5.44 -13.68
CA VAL A 25 -6.33 -5.51 -12.46
C VAL A 25 -5.77 -6.50 -11.45
N GLU A 26 -5.33 -7.68 -11.88
CA GLU A 26 -4.79 -8.69 -10.99
C GLU A 26 -3.45 -8.27 -10.38
N ALA A 27 -2.55 -7.71 -11.21
CA ALA A 27 -1.28 -7.18 -10.73
C ALA A 27 -1.48 -6.01 -9.75
N LEU A 28 -2.50 -5.18 -9.96
CA LEU A 28 -2.88 -4.11 -9.04
C LEU A 28 -3.44 -4.67 -7.71
N ARG A 29 -4.23 -5.75 -7.74
CA ARG A 29 -4.70 -6.45 -6.53
C ARG A 29 -3.56 -7.06 -5.73
N GLU A 30 -2.63 -7.73 -6.41
CA GLU A 30 -1.44 -8.31 -5.78
C GLU A 30 -0.57 -7.22 -5.14
N LEU A 31 -0.39 -6.10 -5.84
CA LEU A 31 0.37 -4.97 -5.32
C LEU A 31 -0.34 -4.36 -4.10
N ASN A 32 -1.64 -4.12 -4.17
CA ASN A 32 -2.46 -3.64 -3.05
C ASN A 32 -2.36 -4.57 -1.84
N TYR A 33 -2.35 -5.90 -2.06
CA TYR A 33 -2.13 -6.89 -1.01
C TYR A 33 -0.78 -6.73 -0.31
N LYS A 34 0.31 -6.65 -1.09
CA LYS A 34 1.67 -6.49 -0.55
C LYS A 34 1.78 -5.23 0.31
N VAL A 35 1.23 -4.11 -0.16
CA VAL A 35 1.25 -2.83 0.56
C VAL A 35 0.38 -2.90 1.83
N ARG A 36 -0.78 -3.56 1.78
CA ARG A 36 -1.61 -3.77 2.98
C ARG A 36 -0.90 -4.60 4.04
N LYS A 37 -0.08 -5.58 3.64
CA LYS A 37 0.77 -6.35 4.57
C LYS A 37 1.87 -5.52 5.22
N VAL A 38 2.33 -4.45 4.57
CA VAL A 38 3.23 -3.47 5.20
C VAL A 38 2.51 -2.70 6.31
N ALA A 39 1.30 -2.19 6.04
CA ALA A 39 0.49 -1.52 7.05
C ALA A 39 0.19 -2.44 8.25
N GLU A 40 -0.20 -3.70 8.00
CA GLU A 40 -0.43 -4.72 9.04
C GLU A 40 0.81 -4.96 9.92
N ARG A 41 2.00 -5.02 9.31
CA ARG A 41 3.26 -5.15 10.05
C ARG A 41 3.56 -3.91 10.90
N LEU A 42 3.32 -2.70 10.38
CA LEU A 42 3.50 -1.48 11.15
C LEU A 42 2.57 -1.46 12.37
N ILE A 43 1.30 -1.86 12.22
CA ILE A 43 0.36 -2.00 13.34
C ILE A 43 0.95 -2.91 14.43
N ALA A 44 1.43 -4.10 14.05
CA ALA A 44 2.00 -5.06 14.99
C ALA A 44 3.27 -4.56 15.71
N LEU A 45 4.05 -3.69 15.06
CA LEU A 45 5.33 -3.17 15.56
C LEU A 45 5.19 -1.83 16.31
N SER A 46 4.07 -1.12 16.21
CA SER A 46 3.87 0.24 16.74
C SER A 46 3.69 0.33 18.27
N LYS A 47 4.27 -0.60 19.04
CA LYS A 47 4.17 -0.58 20.51
C LYS A 47 4.73 0.73 21.07
N GLY A 48 3.86 1.52 21.71
CA GLY A 48 4.22 2.81 22.31
C GLY A 48 4.35 3.98 21.31
N ARG A 49 3.98 3.78 20.04
CA ARG A 49 3.94 4.81 18.99
C ARG A 49 2.50 4.94 18.47
N GLU A 50 1.65 5.54 19.31
CA GLU A 50 0.20 5.67 19.03
C GLU A 50 -0.07 6.46 17.74
N ASP A 51 0.76 7.45 17.43
CA ASP A 51 0.74 8.21 16.18
C ASP A 51 0.95 7.34 14.93
N VAL A 52 1.89 6.40 14.99
CA VAL A 52 2.19 5.45 13.91
C VAL A 52 1.10 4.39 13.83
N LEU A 53 0.62 3.92 14.98
CA LEU A 53 -0.44 2.92 15.05
C LEU A 53 -1.72 3.42 14.37
N HIS A 54 -2.20 4.60 14.73
CA HIS A 54 -3.42 5.17 14.13
C HIS A 54 -3.30 5.29 12.61
N LYS A 55 -2.20 5.89 12.12
CA LYS A 55 -1.99 6.04 10.68
C LYS A 55 -1.86 4.70 9.96
N ALA A 56 -1.20 3.71 10.57
CA ALA A 56 -1.07 2.38 9.99
C ALA A 56 -2.42 1.65 9.92
N VAL A 57 -3.30 1.82 10.91
CA VAL A 57 -4.68 1.30 10.91
C VAL A 57 -5.52 1.96 9.82
N ASP A 58 -5.43 3.28 9.68
CA ASP A 58 -6.15 4.04 8.65
C ASP A 58 -5.73 3.57 7.25
N LEU A 59 -4.42 3.43 7.01
CA LEU A 59 -3.86 2.94 5.74
C LEU A 59 -4.27 1.49 5.48
N TYR A 60 -4.25 0.62 6.49
CA TYR A 60 -4.70 -0.77 6.36
C TYR A 60 -6.16 -0.87 5.94
N THR A 61 -7.02 0.00 6.51
CA THR A 61 -8.46 0.06 6.20
C THR A 61 -8.68 0.58 4.78
N ARG A 62 -8.03 1.69 4.41
CA ARG A 62 -8.12 2.27 3.05
C ARG A 62 -7.66 1.29 1.97
N LEU A 63 -6.58 0.54 2.22
CA LEU A 63 -6.12 -0.51 1.31
C LEU A 63 -7.08 -1.72 1.26
N GLY A 64 -7.88 -1.94 2.31
CA GLY A 64 -8.99 -2.89 2.31
C GLY A 64 -10.10 -2.46 1.35
N GLU A 65 -10.55 -1.22 1.47
CA GLU A 65 -11.56 -0.61 0.59
C GLU A 65 -11.09 -0.50 -0.87
N ASN A 66 -9.78 -0.27 -1.07
CA ASN A 66 -9.18 -0.18 -2.40
C ASN A 66 -9.38 -1.47 -3.22
N TYR A 67 -9.61 -2.64 -2.62
CA TYR A 67 -9.91 -3.87 -3.37
C TYR A 67 -11.22 -3.80 -4.16
N GLU A 68 -12.23 -3.13 -3.62
CA GLU A 68 -13.49 -2.93 -4.33
C GLU A 68 -13.27 -1.91 -5.45
N LEU A 69 -12.56 -0.82 -5.13
CA LEU A 69 -12.22 0.24 -6.07
C LEU A 69 -11.46 -0.28 -7.30
N ILE A 70 -10.55 -1.24 -7.14
CA ILE A 70 -9.80 -1.85 -8.25
C ILE A 70 -10.73 -2.40 -9.35
N ASN A 71 -11.93 -2.88 -9.01
CA ASN A 71 -12.86 -3.43 -10.01
C ASN A 71 -13.79 -2.39 -10.63
N ILE A 72 -13.95 -1.26 -9.97
CA ILE A 72 -14.86 -0.18 -10.36
C ILE A 72 -14.10 0.86 -11.18
N ASP A 73 -12.94 1.27 -10.68
CA ASP A 73 -12.07 2.29 -11.25
C ASP A 73 -10.59 1.94 -10.95
N PRO A 74 -9.94 1.14 -11.80
CA PRO A 74 -8.54 0.75 -11.63
C PRO A 74 -7.57 1.94 -11.62
N GLU A 75 -7.90 3.04 -12.30
CA GLU A 75 -7.04 4.23 -12.35
C GLU A 75 -7.07 4.99 -11.02
N LEU A 76 -8.27 5.17 -10.46
CA LEU A 76 -8.42 5.76 -9.13
C LEU A 76 -7.84 4.84 -8.05
N ALA A 77 -7.97 3.53 -8.20
CA ALA A 77 -7.34 2.57 -7.30
C ALA A 77 -5.81 2.64 -7.32
N ALA A 78 -5.22 2.81 -8.51
CA ALA A 78 -3.78 2.99 -8.66
C ALA A 78 -3.28 4.27 -7.98
N LYS A 79 -4.00 5.39 -8.13
CA LYS A 79 -3.71 6.66 -7.43
C LYS A 79 -3.83 6.50 -5.91
N THR A 80 -4.91 5.86 -5.44
CA THR A 80 -5.14 5.59 -4.01
C THR A 80 -4.03 4.71 -3.43
N LEU A 81 -3.56 3.72 -4.19
CA LEU A 81 -2.44 2.87 -3.82
C LEU A 81 -1.12 3.65 -3.78
N GLU A 82 -0.86 4.52 -4.75
CA GLU A 82 0.33 5.39 -4.77
C GLU A 82 0.40 6.28 -3.52
N GLU A 83 -0.71 6.92 -3.16
CA GLU A 83 -0.82 7.75 -1.97
C GLU A 83 -0.58 6.93 -0.70
N ALA A 84 -1.15 5.73 -0.60
CA ALA A 84 -0.92 4.84 0.53
C ALA A 84 0.55 4.41 0.65
N ILE A 85 1.22 4.10 -0.47
CA ILE A 85 2.64 3.77 -0.47
C ILE A 85 3.47 4.96 0.04
N ARG A 86 3.18 6.19 -0.43
CA ARG A 86 3.84 7.42 0.03
C ARG A 86 3.67 7.69 1.51
N GLU A 87 2.48 7.42 2.05
CA GLU A 87 2.22 7.59 3.48
C GLU A 87 2.93 6.52 4.32
N LEU A 88 2.93 5.26 3.87
CA LEU A 88 3.64 4.18 4.54
C LEU A 88 5.16 4.41 4.54
N GLU A 89 5.73 4.90 3.44
CA GLU A 89 7.15 5.27 3.37
C GLU A 89 7.53 6.28 4.47
N LYS A 90 6.72 7.33 4.65
CA LYS A 90 6.92 8.33 5.71
C LYS A 90 6.82 7.76 7.12
N LEU A 91 6.01 6.72 7.33
CA LEU A 91 5.86 6.07 8.63
C LEU A 91 7.05 5.16 8.96
N ILE A 92 7.68 4.57 7.95
CA ILE A 92 8.80 3.65 8.12
C ILE A 92 10.09 4.42 8.40
N GLY A 93 10.27 5.60 7.77
CA GLY A 93 11.48 6.42 7.90
C GLY A 93 12.60 5.98 6.98
#